data_AF-A0A7L4QW03-F1
#
_entry.id   AF-A0A7L4QW03-F1
#
_cell.length_a   1.000
_cell.length_b   1.000
_cell.length_c   1.000
_cell.angle_alpha   90.00
_cell.angle_beta   90.00
_cell.angle_gamma   90.00
#
_symmetry.space_group_name_H-M   'P 1'
#
loop_
_entity.id
_entity.type
_entity.pdbx_description
1 polymer ?
#
loop_
_entity_poly.entity_id
_entity_poly.type
_entity_poly.pdbx_seq_one_letter_code
_entity_poly.pdbx_strand_id
1 'polypeptide(L)' 'MDVDKEKEMLKDLIWLNAVIATELIQITENVSSILRHGPPPESCLVDHNRLRQQALTIVEKYRDEPALREHLLGHR' A
#
# COMPACT_ATOMS: atom_id res chain seq x y z
N MET A 1 6.85 -8.65 -29.13
CA MET A 1 7.34 -8.76 -27.73
C MET A 1 6.98 -10.14 -27.23
N ASP A 2 7.76 -10.66 -26.29
CA ASP A 2 7.48 -11.94 -25.63
C ASP A 2 6.36 -11.74 -24.61
N VAL A 3 5.24 -12.43 -24.79
CA VAL A 3 4.01 -12.26 -23.97
C VAL A 3 4.29 -12.55 -22.50
N ASP A 4 5.24 -13.43 -22.20
CA ASP A 4 5.58 -13.73 -20.82
C ASP A 4 6.39 -12.60 -20.18
N LYS A 5 7.26 -11.91 -20.94
CA LYS A 5 7.92 -10.69 -20.47
C LYS A 5 6.94 -9.56 -20.21
N GLU A 6 5.94 -9.39 -21.07
CA GLU A 6 4.87 -8.38 -20.86
C GLU A 6 4.09 -8.64 -19.57
N LYS A 7 3.75 -9.90 -19.30
CA LYS A 7 3.05 -10.27 -18.06
C LYS A 7 3.91 -9.98 -16.83
N GLU A 8 5.19 -10.32 -16.84
CA GLU A 8 6.08 -10.03 -15.70
C GLU A 8 6.22 -8.52 -15.46
N MET A 9 6.40 -7.72 -16.52
CA MET A 9 6.43 -6.26 -16.40
C MET A 9 5.14 -5.69 -15.80
N LEU A 10 3.97 -6.25 -16.16
CA LEU A 10 2.69 -5.84 -15.58
C LEU A 10 2.58 -6.20 -14.10
N LYS A 11 3.08 -7.37 -13.68
CA LYS A 11 3.11 -7.75 -12.26
C LYS A 11 4.00 -6.81 -11.45
N ASP A 12 5.18 -6.48 -11.97
CA ASP A 12 6.10 -5.53 -11.34
C ASP A 12 5.47 -4.13 -11.22
N LEU A 13 4.75 -3.68 -12.25
CA LEU A 13 4.00 -2.42 -12.21
C LEU A 13 2.89 -2.44 -11.15
N ILE A 14 2.11 -3.52 -11.06
CA ILE A 14 1.07 -3.66 -10.02
C ILE A 14 1.70 -3.59 -8.63
N TRP A 15 2.82 -4.27 -8.42
CA TRP A 15 3.55 -4.27 -7.16
C TRP A 15 4.03 -2.86 -6.78
N LEU A 16 4.71 -2.16 -7.69
CA LEU A 16 5.20 -0.79 -7.45
C LEU A 16 4.04 0.18 -7.16
N ASN A 17 2.92 0.07 -7.87
CA ASN A 17 1.76 0.92 -7.64
C ASN A 17 1.15 0.70 -6.26
N ALA A 18 1.14 -0.53 -5.77
CA ALA A 18 0.65 -0.81 -4.43
C ALA A 18 1.55 -0.20 -3.35
N VAL A 19 2.88 -0.32 -3.48
CA VAL A 19 3.85 0.34 -2.59
C VAL A 19 3.60 1.85 -2.57
N ILE A 20 3.57 2.48 -3.76
CA ILE A 20 3.34 3.93 -3.88
C ILE A 20 2.02 4.34 -3.21
N ALA A 21 0.93 3.61 -3.45
CA ALA A 21 -0.37 3.91 -2.86
C ALA A 21 -0.32 3.87 -1.33
N THR A 22 0.35 2.88 -0.74
CA THR A 22 0.48 2.76 0.71
C THR A 22 1.38 3.83 1.34
N GLU A 23 2.45 4.24 0.68
CA GLU A 23 3.33 5.30 1.17
C GLU A 23 2.63 6.68 1.09
N LEU A 24 1.82 6.93 0.05
CA LEU A 24 1.01 8.17 -0.05
C LEU A 24 -0.06 8.26 1.04
N ILE A 25 -0.66 7.12 1.42
CA ILE A 25 -1.57 7.04 2.56
C ILE A 25 -0.85 7.44 3.86
N GLN A 26 0.35 6.89 4.12
CA GLN A 26 1.14 7.23 5.30
C GLN A 26 1.49 8.72 5.36
N ILE A 27 1.92 9.30 4.23
CA ILE A 27 2.21 10.73 4.14
C ILE A 27 0.96 11.55 4.51
N THR A 28 -0.21 11.16 4.04
CA THR A 28 -1.48 11.84 4.34
C THR A 28 -1.82 11.79 5.83
N GLU A 29 -1.65 10.63 6.48
CA GLU A 29 -1.83 10.46 7.93
C GLU A 29 -0.86 11.34 8.74
N ASN A 30 0.41 11.36 8.34
CA ASN A 30 1.45 12.16 8.99
C ASN A 30 1.14 13.66 8.86
N VAL A 31 0.75 14.12 7.66
CA VAL A 31 0.36 15.52 7.42
C VAL A 31 -0.88 15.89 8.25
N SER A 32 -1.90 15.03 8.27
CA SER A 32 -3.10 15.24 9.10
C SER A 32 -2.73 15.40 10.58
N SER A 33 -1.79 14.58 11.07
CA SER A 33 -1.35 14.61 12.46
C SER A 33 -0.63 15.91 12.81
N ILE A 34 0.25 16.38 11.91
CA ILE A 34 0.97 17.64 12.05
C ILE A 34 -0.02 18.82 12.12
N LEU A 35 -0.97 18.89 11.18
CA LEU A 35 -1.94 19.98 11.09
C LEU A 35 -2.91 20.02 12.29
N ARG A 36 -3.20 18.88 12.89
CA ARG A 36 -4.10 18.77 14.04
C ARG A 36 -3.39 18.89 15.39
N HIS A 37 -2.06 18.90 15.40
CA HIS A 37 -1.26 18.77 16.63
C HIS A 37 -1.69 17.58 17.50
N GLY A 38 -2.02 16.46 16.86
CA GLY A 38 -2.58 15.29 17.52
C GLY A 38 -2.75 14.12 16.54
N PRO A 39 -3.12 12.92 17.01
CA PRO A 39 -3.31 11.77 16.13
C PRO A 39 -4.42 12.03 15.10
N PRO A 40 -4.36 11.36 13.94
CA PRO A 40 -5.46 11.44 12.98
C PRO A 40 -6.72 10.80 13.60
N PRO A 41 -7.92 11.19 13.15
CA PRO A 41 -9.16 10.60 13.65
C PRO A 41 -9.15 9.07 13.52
N GLU A 42 -9.72 8.37 14.50
CA GLU A 42 -9.77 6.89 14.48
C GLU A 42 -10.44 6.35 13.21
N SER A 43 -11.50 7.00 12.73
CA SER A 43 -12.14 6.65 11.45
C SER A 43 -11.18 6.73 10.26
N CYS A 44 -10.28 7.71 10.26
CA CYS A 44 -9.25 7.88 9.24
C CYS A 44 -8.26 6.71 9.27
N LEU A 45 -7.79 6.33 10.46
CA LEU A 45 -6.89 5.19 10.66
C LEU A 45 -7.52 3.88 10.19
N VAL A 46 -8.80 3.66 10.52
CA VAL A 46 -9.55 2.47 10.08
C VAL A 46 -9.65 2.41 8.57
N ASP A 47 -10.01 3.54 7.92
CA ASP A 47 -10.14 3.60 6.47
C ASP A 47 -8.80 3.40 5.75
N HIS A 48 -7.73 4.04 6.23
CA HIS A 48 -6.40 3.85 5.65
C HIS A 48 -5.89 2.42 5.80
N ASN A 49 -6.09 1.79 6.96
CA ASN A 49 -5.76 0.38 7.15
C ASN A 49 -6.56 -0.53 6.20
N ARG A 50 -7.85 -0.25 5.99
CA ARG A 50 -8.67 -0.97 5.01
C ARG A 50 -8.13 -0.84 3.59
N LEU A 51 -7.71 0.36 3.17
CA LEU A 51 -7.12 0.60 1.86
C LEU A 51 -5.77 -0.11 1.69
N ARG A 52 -4.90 -0.10 2.71
CA ARG A 52 -3.62 -0.86 2.71
C ARG A 52 -3.87 -2.36 2.50
N GLN A 53 -4.83 -2.94 3.22
CA GLN A 53 -5.20 -4.36 3.08
C GLN A 53 -5.72 -4.69 1.68
N GLN A 54 -6.52 -3.79 1.09
CA GLN A 54 -6.99 -3.95 -0.29
C GLN A 54 -5.85 -3.91 -1.30
N ALA A 55 -4.88 -3.00 -1.14
CA ALA A 55 -3.70 -2.94 -2.00
C ALA A 55 -2.88 -4.24 -1.93
N LEU A 56 -2.63 -4.75 -0.72
CA LEU A 56 -1.97 -6.05 -0.52
C LEU A 56 -2.73 -7.20 -1.20
N THR A 57 -4.05 -7.25 -1.04
CA THR A 57 -4.90 -8.28 -1.66
C THR A 57 -4.81 -8.26 -3.19
N ILE A 58 -4.62 -7.08 -3.80
CA ILE A 58 -4.44 -6.98 -5.26
C ILE A 58 -3.08 -7.55 -5.66
N VAL A 59 -2.00 -7.16 -4.98
CA VAL A 59 -0.64 -7.63 -5.30
C VAL A 59 -0.50 -9.13 -5.13
N GLU A 60 -1.05 -9.69 -4.05
CA GLU A 60 -0.94 -11.12 -3.72
C GLU A 60 -1.61 -12.04 -4.74
N LYS A 61 -2.55 -11.54 -5.55
CA LYS A 61 -3.11 -12.29 -6.69
C LYS A 61 -2.08 -12.59 -7.77
N TYR A 62 -1.02 -11.78 -7.83
CA TYR A 62 -0.05 -11.79 -8.92
C TYR A 62 1.35 -12.19 -8.46
N ARG A 63 1.68 -11.95 -7.19
CA ARG A 63 2.97 -12.25 -6.59
C ARG A 63 2.83 -12.51 -5.09
N ASP A 64 3.24 -13.69 -4.66
CA ASP A 64 3.38 -14.00 -3.23
C ASP A 64 4.67 -13.36 -2.72
N GLU A 65 4.54 -12.27 -1.96
CA GLU A 65 5.67 -11.47 -1.46
C GLU A 65 5.47 -11.13 0.02
N PRO A 66 5.87 -12.04 0.93
CA PRO A 66 5.70 -11.88 2.38
C PRO A 66 6.36 -10.60 2.91
N ALA A 67 7.50 -10.20 2.34
CA ALA A 67 8.24 -9.00 2.75
C ALA A 67 7.43 -7.71 2.53
N LEU A 68 6.64 -7.63 1.45
CA LEU A 68 5.77 -6.47 1.20
C LEU A 68 4.65 -6.40 2.24
N ARG A 69 4.02 -7.54 2.53
CA ARG A 69 2.99 -7.64 3.57
C ARG A 69 3.55 -7.22 4.93
N GLU A 70 4.71 -7.73 5.31
CA GLU A 70 5.35 -7.39 6.58
C GLU A 70 5.66 -5.89 6.68
N HIS A 71 6.27 -5.30 5.65
CA HIS A 71 6.54 -3.87 5.58
C HIS A 71 5.26 -3.04 5.73
N LEU A 72 4.24 -3.33 4.93
CA LEU A 72 3.02 -2.52 4.88
C LEU A 72 2.09 -2.70 6.08
N LEU A 73 2.10 -3.86 6.72
CA LEU A 73 1.39 -4.09 7.98
C LEU A 73 2.17 -3.57 9.20
N GLY A 74 3.47 -3.31 9.04
CA GLY A 74 4.34 -2.69 10.04
C GLY A 74 4.17 -1.18 10.17
N HIS A 75 3.51 -0.51 9.20
CA HIS A 75 3.18 0.93 9.20
C HIS A 75 2.10 1.33 10.25
N ARG A 76 2.12 0.72 11.44
CA ARG A 76 1.17 1.03 12.53
C ARG A 76 1.62 2.18 13.41
#